data_AF-G2WF23-F1
#
_entry.id   AF-G2WF23-F1
#
_cell.length_a   1.000
_cell.length_b   1.000
_cell.length_c   1.000
_cell.angle_alpha   90.00
_cell.angle_beta   90.00
_cell.angle_gamma   90.00
#
_symmetry.space_group_name_H-M   'P 1'
#
loop_
_entity.id
_entity.type
_entity.pdbx_description
1 polymer ?
#
loop_
_entity_poly.entity_id
_entity_poly.type
_entity_poly.pdbx_seq_one_letter_code
_entity_poly.pdbx_strand_id
1 'polypeptide(L)'
;MKYKLTCLDDDCKFKLLAEVITHKPNVDLSTWDRIAYDMNQFVYDRRICADRSFFYDGSSCYQVFKKLVATPYLVNSNMNSIYADLEMRSNAATNINDSGNSSLHIELGTYIFKALAVFRNSVDKYWEDKYPEMGDTV
;
A
#
# COMPACT_ATOMS: atom_id res chain seq x y z
N MET A 1 8.62 15.51 3.60
CA MET A 1 7.89 14.26 3.25
C MET A 1 8.45 12.96 3.84
N LYS A 2 9.69 12.84 4.36
CA LYS A 2 10.08 11.63 5.12
C LYS A 2 9.30 11.51 6.45
N TYR A 3 8.99 12.65 7.07
CA TYR A 3 8.22 12.75 8.31
C TYR A 3 6.77 12.22 8.20
N LYS A 4 6.11 12.29 7.04
CA LYS A 4 4.70 11.86 6.91
C LYS A 4 4.58 10.34 7.06
N LEU A 5 5.45 9.56 6.40
CA LEU A 5 5.40 8.10 6.48
C LEU A 5 5.70 7.59 7.89
N THR A 6 6.60 8.24 8.64
CA THR A 6 6.93 7.87 10.02
C THR A 6 5.81 8.20 11.02
N CYS A 7 4.89 9.09 10.65
CA CYS A 7 3.71 9.41 11.47
C CYS A 7 2.51 8.49 11.17
N LEU A 8 2.58 7.66 10.13
CA LEU A 8 1.53 6.68 9.84
C LEU A 8 1.77 5.41 10.65
N ASP A 9 0.79 5.07 11.49
CA ASP A 9 0.70 3.73 12.07
C ASP A 9 0.33 2.70 11.01
N ASP A 10 0.38 1.41 11.37
CA ASP A 10 0.13 0.33 10.42
C ASP A 10 -1.31 0.35 9.89
N ASP A 11 -2.30 0.73 10.71
CA ASP A 11 -3.69 0.93 10.28
C ASP A 11 -3.81 1.97 9.16
N CYS A 12 -3.10 3.10 9.26
CA CYS A 12 -3.09 4.11 8.20
C CYS A 12 -2.40 3.60 6.94
N LYS A 13 -1.35 2.78 7.06
CA LYS A 13 -0.70 2.15 5.90
C LYS A 13 -1.64 1.16 5.23
N PHE A 14 -2.31 0.31 6.00
CA PHE A 14 -3.33 -0.61 5.48
C PHE A 14 -4.47 0.13 4.78
N LYS A 15 -4.97 1.20 5.39
CA LYS A 15 -6.02 2.04 4.79
C LYS A 15 -5.56 2.62 3.45
N LEU A 16 -4.36 3.21 3.39
CA LEU A 16 -3.82 3.75 2.13
C LEU A 16 -3.72 2.68 1.04
N LEU A 17 -3.23 1.48 1.39
CA LEU A 17 -3.11 0.37 0.45
C LEU A 17 -4.48 -0.11 -0.03
N ALA A 18 -5.47 -0.21 0.87
CA ALA A 18 -6.84 -0.57 0.55
C ALA A 18 -7.51 0.45 -0.38
N GLU A 19 -7.31 1.75 -0.15
CA GLU A 19 -7.81 2.81 -1.03
C GLU A 19 -7.18 2.72 -2.42
N VAL A 20 -5.88 2.46 -2.53
CA VAL A 20 -5.21 2.25 -3.83
C VAL A 20 -5.77 1.03 -4.56
N ILE A 21 -6.00 -0.08 -3.86
CA ILE A 21 -6.59 -1.29 -4.44
C ILE A 21 -8.02 -1.01 -4.95
N THR A 22 -8.79 -0.22 -4.20
CA THR A 22 -10.21 0.06 -4.48
C THR A 22 -10.37 1.05 -5.63
N HIS A 23 -9.67 2.18 -5.57
CA HIS A 23 -9.80 3.28 -6.53
C HIS A 23 -8.94 3.10 -7.78
N LYS A 24 -7.95 2.22 -7.74
CA LYS A 24 -7.06 1.89 -8.88
C LYS A 24 -6.49 3.15 -9.54
N PRO A 25 -5.83 4.04 -8.77
CA PRO A 25 -5.27 5.26 -9.33
C PRO A 25 -4.21 4.94 -10.39
N ASN A 26 -3.92 5.89 -11.27
CA ASN A 26 -2.90 5.75 -12.32
C ASN A 26 -1.87 6.89 -12.23
N VAL A 27 -1.15 7.16 -13.32
CA VAL A 27 -0.12 8.22 -13.35
C VAL A 27 -0.70 9.64 -13.27
N ASP A 28 -1.99 9.83 -13.59
CA ASP A 28 -2.67 11.10 -13.42
C ASP A 28 -2.92 11.36 -11.93
N LEU A 29 -2.34 12.45 -11.43
CA LEU A 29 -2.43 12.86 -10.03
C LEU A 29 -3.86 13.17 -9.60
N SER A 30 -4.76 13.53 -10.53
CA SER A 30 -6.17 13.74 -10.23
C SER A 30 -6.84 12.46 -9.69
N THR A 31 -6.40 11.28 -10.14
CA THR A 31 -6.90 9.99 -9.65
C THR A 31 -6.51 9.71 -8.20
N TRP A 32 -5.50 10.41 -7.68
CA TRP A 32 -5.04 10.31 -6.30
C TRP A 32 -5.74 11.28 -5.35
N ASP A 33 -6.40 12.34 -5.87
CA ASP A 33 -7.04 13.34 -5.02
C ASP A 33 -8.16 12.75 -4.17
N ARG A 34 -8.91 11.79 -4.72
CA ARG A 34 -9.93 11.07 -3.97
C ARG A 34 -9.33 10.29 -2.80
N ILE A 35 -8.26 9.56 -3.06
CA ILE A 35 -7.55 8.77 -2.04
C ILE A 35 -6.97 9.69 -0.97
N ALA A 36 -6.39 10.83 -1.37
CA ALA A 36 -5.86 11.82 -0.44
C ALA A 36 -6.97 12.37 0.47
N TYR A 37 -8.14 12.66 -0.09
CA TYR A 37 -9.31 13.10 0.67
C TYR A 37 -9.77 12.05 1.69
N ASP A 38 -9.94 10.80 1.26
CA ASP A 38 -10.40 9.72 2.14
C ASP A 38 -9.37 9.42 3.24
N MET A 39 -8.08 9.50 2.93
CA MET A 39 -7.00 9.37 3.91
C MET A 39 -6.91 10.55 4.88
N ASN A 40 -7.10 11.78 4.41
CA ASN A 40 -7.15 12.98 5.26
C ASN A 40 -8.28 12.88 6.28
N GLN A 41 -9.46 12.41 5.83
CA GLN A 41 -10.60 12.17 6.69
C GLN A 41 -10.28 11.10 7.74
N PHE A 42 -9.71 9.98 7.33
CA PHE A 42 -9.37 8.86 8.22
C PHE A 42 -8.37 9.26 9.33
N VAL A 43 -7.31 9.99 8.97
CA VAL A 43 -6.28 10.46 9.92
C VAL A 43 -6.85 11.50 10.89
N TYR A 44 -7.76 12.37 10.40
CA TYR A 44 -8.45 13.36 11.23
C TYR A 44 -9.40 12.70 12.24
N ASP A 45 -10.21 11.73 11.81
CA ASP A 45 -11.17 11.04 12.67
C ASP A 45 -10.47 10.26 13.79
N ARG A 46 -9.25 9.76 13.52
CA ARG A 46 -8.39 9.09 14.50
C ARG A 46 -7.55 10.04 15.36
N ARG A 47 -7.69 11.37 15.15
CA ARG A 47 -6.93 12.44 15.86
C ARG A 47 -5.42 12.31 15.72
N ILE A 48 -4.94 11.66 14.66
CA ILE A 48 -3.51 11.55 14.34
C ILE A 48 -2.99 12.88 13.79
N CYS A 49 -3.84 13.61 13.08
CA CYS A 49 -3.58 14.98 12.64
C CYS A 49 -4.68 15.92 13.16
N ALA A 50 -4.29 17.14 13.53
CA ALA A 50 -5.21 18.15 14.06
C ALA A 50 -6.15 18.71 12.99
N ASP A 51 -5.78 18.60 11.72
CA ASP A 51 -6.58 19.07 10.59
C ASP A 51 -6.70 18.00 9.49
N ARG A 52 -7.59 18.24 8.53
CA ARG A 52 -7.85 17.36 7.38
C ARG A 52 -6.85 17.58 6.25
N SER A 53 -5.61 18.00 6.54
CA SER A 53 -4.62 18.36 5.52
C SER A 53 -3.35 17.48 5.54
N PHE A 54 -3.35 16.37 6.29
CA PHE A 54 -2.18 15.52 6.45
C PHE A 54 -1.52 15.11 5.13
N PHE A 55 -2.30 14.60 4.17
CA PHE A 55 -1.87 14.36 2.80
C PHE A 55 -1.95 15.61 1.95
N TYR A 56 -2.87 16.53 2.22
CA TYR A 56 -3.14 17.75 1.43
C TYR A 56 -3.76 17.46 0.06
N ASP A 57 -3.04 16.79 -0.84
CA ASP A 57 -3.47 16.52 -2.22
C ASP A 57 -3.04 15.13 -2.73
N GLY A 58 -3.53 14.76 -3.93
CA GLY A 58 -3.19 13.51 -4.60
C GLY A 58 -1.70 13.36 -4.87
N SER A 59 -1.00 14.45 -5.21
CA SER A 59 0.45 14.44 -5.41
C SER A 59 1.20 13.97 -4.17
N SER A 60 0.87 14.55 -3.02
CA SER A 60 1.47 14.18 -1.75
C SER A 60 1.10 12.77 -1.30
N CYS A 61 -0.14 12.35 -1.54
CA CYS A 61 -0.59 10.98 -1.31
C CYS A 61 0.21 9.97 -2.13
N TYR A 62 0.40 10.23 -3.42
CA TYR A 62 1.20 9.39 -4.30
C TYR A 62 2.66 9.28 -3.83
N GLN A 63 3.27 10.38 -3.36
CA GLN A 63 4.63 10.35 -2.84
C GLN A 63 4.77 9.51 -1.57
N VAL A 64 3.75 9.49 -0.70
CA VAL A 64 3.74 8.60 0.47
C VAL A 64 3.60 7.14 0.04
N PHE A 65 2.67 6.84 -0.88
CA PHE A 65 2.51 5.51 -1.44
C PHE A 65 3.81 4.97 -2.05
N LYS A 66 4.49 5.74 -2.91
CA LYS A 66 5.78 5.34 -3.51
C LYS A 66 6.83 4.98 -2.46
N LYS A 67 6.90 5.73 -1.37
CA LYS A 67 7.85 5.43 -0.29
C LYS A 67 7.46 4.18 0.49
N LEU A 68 6.16 3.98 0.72
CA LEU A 68 5.63 2.80 1.38
C LEU A 68 6.00 1.54 0.58
N VAL A 69 5.75 1.53 -0.74
CA VAL A 69 6.07 0.35 -1.59
C VAL A 69 7.58 0.17 -1.82
N ALA A 70 8.38 1.23 -1.74
CA ALA A 70 9.84 1.17 -1.84
C ALA A 70 10.52 0.81 -0.51
N THR A 71 9.77 0.80 0.60
CA THR A 71 10.32 0.38 1.89
C THR A 71 10.47 -1.14 1.85
N PRO A 72 11.65 -1.68 2.16
CA PRO A 72 11.88 -3.12 2.19
C PRO A 72 11.21 -3.70 3.44
N TYR A 73 9.88 -3.85 3.39
CA TYR A 73 9.15 -4.61 4.41
C TYR A 73 9.45 -6.11 4.29
N LEU A 74 9.99 -6.59 3.16
CA LEU A 74 10.26 -8.01 2.94
C LEU A 74 11.47 -8.25 2.03
N VAL A 75 12.67 -7.83 2.47
CA VAL A 75 13.92 -8.49 2.05
C VAL A 75 14.66 -8.92 3.30
N ASN A 76 14.07 -9.86 4.02
CA ASN A 76 14.87 -10.89 4.65
C ASN A 76 14.57 -12.15 3.85
N SER A 77 15.58 -12.85 3.37
CA SER A 77 15.52 -14.00 2.45
C SER A 77 14.72 -15.21 2.96
N ASN A 78 13.95 -15.02 4.04
CA ASN A 78 13.14 -16.01 4.72
C ASN A 78 11.68 -16.04 4.27
N MET A 79 11.24 -15.16 3.36
CA MET A 79 9.85 -15.20 2.83
C MET A 79 9.55 -16.48 2.05
N ASN A 80 10.53 -17.03 1.33
CA ASN A 80 10.38 -18.35 0.71
C ASN A 80 10.24 -19.49 1.73
N SER A 81 10.81 -19.33 2.94
CA SER A 81 10.60 -20.28 4.05
C SER A 81 9.24 -20.07 4.69
N ILE A 82 8.77 -18.82 4.85
CA ILE A 82 7.48 -18.52 5.49
C ILE A 82 6.31 -19.01 4.65
N TYR A 83 6.37 -18.92 3.31
CA TYR A 83 5.32 -19.51 2.45
C TYR A 83 5.29 -21.05 2.55
N ALA A 84 6.45 -21.70 2.66
CA ALA A 84 6.54 -23.15 2.89
C ALA A 84 6.07 -23.54 4.31
N ASP A 85 6.38 -22.71 5.31
CA ASP A 85 5.97 -22.93 6.70
C ASP A 85 4.47 -22.68 6.92
N LEU A 86 3.87 -21.71 6.23
CA LEU A 86 2.43 -21.39 6.33
C LEU A 86 1.56 -22.50 5.71
N GLU A 87 2.02 -23.13 4.63
CA GLU A 87 1.38 -24.33 4.07
C GLU A 87 1.45 -25.53 5.03
N MET A 88 2.53 -25.68 5.81
CA MET A 88 2.68 -26.74 6.81
C MET A 88 1.92 -26.49 8.13
N ARG A 89 1.70 -25.22 8.53
CA ARG A 89 1.21 -24.85 9.86
C ARG A 89 -0.32 -24.92 10.04
N SER A 90 -1.06 -25.26 8.99
CA SER A 90 -2.52 -25.48 9.06
C SER A 90 -2.94 -26.66 9.97
N ASN A 91 -1.97 -27.43 10.49
CA ASN A 91 -2.25 -28.66 11.26
C ASN A 91 -1.76 -28.66 12.72
N ALA A 92 -1.22 -27.56 13.28
CA ALA A 92 -0.73 -27.57 14.66
C ALA A 92 -1.03 -26.28 15.42
N ALA A 93 -1.99 -26.37 16.36
CA ALA A 93 -2.23 -25.35 17.36
C ALA A 93 -0.97 -25.17 18.22
N THR A 94 -0.39 -23.96 18.22
CA THR A 94 0.61 -23.61 19.25
C THR A 94 0.54 -22.13 19.59
N ASN A 95 0.36 -21.91 20.89
CA ASN A 95 0.41 -20.64 21.62
C ASN A 95 1.75 -19.93 21.41
N ILE A 96 1.76 -18.67 20.95
CA ILE A 96 2.96 -17.80 20.97
C ILE A 96 2.58 -16.33 21.24
N ASN A 97 3.00 -15.82 22.40
CA ASN A 97 2.78 -14.43 22.87
C ASN A 97 3.77 -13.40 22.28
N ASP A 98 4.35 -13.65 21.10
CA ASP A 98 5.24 -12.72 20.37
C ASP A 98 4.97 -12.73 18.84
N SER A 99 3.84 -13.33 18.44
CA SER A 99 3.47 -13.56 17.04
C SER A 99 2.81 -12.36 16.36
N GLY A 100 2.33 -11.38 17.13
CA GLY A 100 1.48 -10.28 16.62
C GLY A 100 2.21 -9.37 15.62
N ASN A 101 3.41 -8.91 15.98
CA ASN A 101 4.17 -7.96 15.16
C ASN A 101 4.70 -8.60 13.87
N SER A 102 5.13 -9.86 13.92
CA SER A 102 5.58 -10.60 12.73
C SER A 102 4.43 -10.85 11.75
N SER A 103 3.27 -11.27 12.26
CA SER A 103 2.09 -11.52 11.42
C SER A 103 1.56 -10.24 10.75
N LEU A 104 1.48 -9.13 11.49
CA LEU A 104 1.04 -7.84 10.93
C LEU A 104 2.00 -7.31 9.86
N HIS A 105 3.31 -7.49 10.06
CA HIS A 105 4.31 -7.09 9.09
C HIS A 105 4.26 -7.93 7.80
N ILE A 106 4.01 -9.24 7.93
CA ILE A 106 3.75 -10.14 6.80
C ILE A 106 2.52 -9.69 6.02
N GLU A 107 1.41 -9.42 6.72
CA GLU A 107 0.15 -8.99 6.11
C GLU A 107 0.30 -7.64 5.39
N LEU A 108 1.00 -6.67 6.00
CA LEU A 108 1.28 -5.38 5.39
C LEU A 108 2.07 -5.55 4.09
N GLY A 109 3.07 -6.42 4.09
CA GLY A 109 3.83 -6.78 2.90
C GLY A 109 2.95 -7.33 1.78
N THR A 110 2.01 -8.24 2.09
CA THR A 110 1.03 -8.76 1.12
C THR A 110 0.17 -7.66 0.52
N TYR A 111 -0.32 -6.72 1.33
CA TYR A 111 -1.13 -5.60 0.84
C TYR A 111 -0.29 -4.62 0.00
N ILE A 112 0.98 -4.42 0.32
CA ILE A 112 1.92 -3.64 -0.50
C ILE A 112 2.04 -4.26 -1.89
N PHE A 113 2.26 -5.58 -1.98
CA PHE A 113 2.35 -6.25 -3.28
C PHE A 113 1.05 -6.15 -4.08
N LYS A 114 -0.10 -6.35 -3.44
CA LYS A 114 -1.42 -6.24 -4.09
C LYS A 114 -1.67 -4.82 -4.61
N ALA A 115 -1.46 -3.80 -3.78
CA ALA A 115 -1.66 -2.41 -4.17
C ALA A 115 -0.70 -1.98 -5.29
N LEU A 116 0.57 -2.42 -5.23
CA LEU A 116 1.55 -2.15 -6.28
C LEU A 116 1.17 -2.81 -7.62
N ALA A 117 0.70 -4.06 -7.58
CA ALA A 117 0.24 -4.75 -8.79
C ALA A 117 -0.99 -4.05 -9.41
N VAL A 118 -1.97 -3.69 -8.59
CA VAL A 118 -3.16 -2.94 -9.04
C VAL A 118 -2.77 -1.59 -9.65
N PHE A 119 -1.87 -0.86 -9.01
CA PHE A 119 -1.38 0.42 -9.52
C PHE A 119 -0.69 0.26 -10.87
N ARG A 120 0.23 -0.71 -11.02
CA ARG A 120 0.92 -0.99 -12.29
C ARG A 120 -0.07 -1.28 -13.42
N ASN A 121 -1.02 -2.18 -13.19
CA ASN A 121 -2.03 -2.52 -14.18
C ASN A 121 -2.88 -1.30 -14.58
N SER A 122 -3.20 -0.40 -13.63
CA SER A 122 -3.95 0.83 -13.93
C SER A 122 -3.12 1.84 -14.74
N VAL A 123 -1.80 1.91 -14.47
CA VAL A 123 -0.85 2.71 -15.25
C VAL A 123 -0.70 2.18 -16.67
N ASP A 124 -0.55 0.87 -16.84
CA ASP A 124 -0.42 0.25 -18.16
C ASP A 124 -1.66 0.52 -19.00
N LYS A 125 -2.86 0.30 -18.42
CA LYS A 125 -4.13 0.62 -19.08
C LYS A 125 -4.24 2.10 -19.45
N TYR A 126 -3.80 3.01 -18.58
CA TYR A 126 -3.82 4.45 -18.89
C TYR A 126 -2.97 4.78 -20.12
N TRP A 127 -1.81 4.13 -20.27
CA TRP A 127 -0.95 4.34 -21.43
C TRP A 127 -1.49 3.68 -22.69
N GLU A 128 -2.12 2.50 -22.59
CA GLU A 128 -2.84 1.86 -23.70
C GLU A 128 -3.98 2.75 -24.21
N ASP A 129 -4.78 3.31 -23.30
CA ASP A 129 -5.90 4.20 -23.65
C ASP A 129 -5.40 5.53 -24.26
N LYS A 130 -4.23 6.02 -23.83
CA LYS A 130 -3.68 7.32 -24.24
C LYS A 130 -2.83 7.25 -25.51
N TYR A 131 -2.12 6.15 -25.73
CA TYR A 131 -1.25 5.89 -26.88
C TYR A 131 -1.44 4.44 -27.35
N PRO A 132 -2.54 4.12 -28.05
CA PRO A 132 -2.83 2.77 -28.52
C PRO A 132 -1.72 2.19 -29.40
N GLU A 133 -0.98 3.05 -30.11
CA GLU A 133 0.14 2.69 -30.98
C GLU A 133 1.36 2.09 -30.25
N MET A 134 1.46 2.26 -28.93
CA MET A 134 2.51 1.62 -28.11
C MET A 134 2.20 0.15 -27.78
N GLY A 135 0.99 -0.34 -28.06
CA GLY A 135 0.56 -1.71 -27.78
C GLY A 135 1.00 -2.76 -28.81
N ASP A 136 1.44 -2.34 -30.00
CA ASP A 136 1.69 -3.23 -31.14
C ASP A 136 3.18 -3.52 -31.40
N THR A 137 4.11 -3.11 -30.53
CA THR A 137 5.53 -3.48 -30.66
C THR A 137 5.89 -4.68 -29.80
N VAL A 138 5.47 -5.87 -30.23
CA VAL A 138 6.16 -7.15 -29.94
C VAL A 138 6.26 -7.98 -31.21
#